data_AF-A0A1Y2FUL9-F1
#
_entry.id   AF-A0A1Y2FUL9-F1
#
_cell.length_a   1.000
_cell.length_b   1.000
_cell.length_c   1.000
_cell.angle_alpha   90.00
_cell.angle_beta   90.00
_cell.angle_gamma   90.00
#
_symmetry.space_group_name_H-M   'P 1'
#
loop_
_entity.id
_entity.type
_entity.pdbx_description
1 polymer ?
#
loop_
_entity_poly.entity_id
_entity_poly.type
_entity_poly.pdbx_seq_one_letter_code
_entity_poly.pdbx_strand_id
1 'polypeptide(L)'
;MDICTQLQDAVDMLGKEMYSALFYLNTKHDYLAFPDDVMARPPDLKVQPERDEPATFKANQQELARDIVGQVKQIEQLVQALPGLTSTEAEQIQRVAALEETLRVVEARHHEVLKEREALQAQTEAVILDCTIRMRTAGDEA
;
A
#
# COMPACT_ATOMS: atom_id res chain seq x y z
N MET A 1 4.36 -0.32 -1.16
CA MET A 1 3.76 -1.62 -1.52
C MET A 1 2.85 -1.35 -2.71
N ASP A 2 2.85 -2.21 -3.73
CA ASP A 2 2.04 -2.01 -4.94
C ASP A 2 0.53 -2.13 -4.60
N ILE A 3 -0.34 -1.41 -5.32
CA ILE A 3 -1.81 -1.43 -5.10
C ILE A 3 -2.38 -2.82 -5.45
N CYS A 4 -1.86 -3.45 -6.50
CA CYS A 4 -2.26 -4.81 -6.89
C CYS A 4 -1.88 -5.82 -5.80
N THR A 5 -0.69 -5.68 -5.20
CA THR A 5 -0.27 -6.54 -4.08
C THR A 5 -1.15 -6.30 -2.84
N GLN A 6 -1.47 -5.05 -2.52
CA GLN A 6 -2.38 -4.73 -1.41
C GLN A 6 -3.78 -5.32 -1.60
N LEU A 7 -4.29 -5.32 -2.84
CA LEU A 7 -5.58 -5.94 -3.17
C LEU A 7 -5.53 -7.46 -2.98
N GLN A 8 -4.45 -8.10 -3.42
CA GLN A 8 -4.24 -9.54 -3.22
C GLN A 8 -4.22 -9.89 -1.73
N ASP A 9 -3.44 -9.16 -0.94
CA ASP A 9 -3.35 -9.37 0.52
C ASP A 9 -4.72 -9.17 1.21
N ALA A 10 -5.49 -8.16 0.79
CA ALA A 10 -6.82 -7.89 1.33
C ALA A 10 -7.82 -9.02 1.03
N VAL A 11 -7.79 -9.57 -0.18
CA VAL A 11 -8.65 -10.71 -0.56
C VAL A 11 -8.25 -11.98 0.21
N ASP A 12 -6.96 -12.22 0.38
CA ASP A 12 -6.46 -13.36 1.16
C ASP A 12 -6.83 -13.23 2.65
N MET A 13 -6.80 -12.01 3.20
CA MET A 13 -7.23 -11.73 4.56
C MET A 13 -8.73 -11.95 4.74
N LEU A 14 -9.55 -11.50 3.78
CA LEU A 14 -10.99 -11.74 3.79
C LEU A 14 -11.32 -13.24 3.82
N GLY A 15 -10.61 -14.05 3.03
CA GLY A 15 -10.78 -15.51 3.05
C GLY A 15 -10.49 -16.13 4.43
N LYS A 16 -9.44 -15.67 5.11
CA LYS A 16 -9.09 -16.11 6.47
C LYS A 16 -10.13 -15.69 7.49
N GLU A 17 -10.63 -14.47 7.41
CA GLU A 17 -11.68 -13.96 8.30
C GLU A 17 -12.99 -14.73 8.11
N MET A 18 -13.40 -15.02 6.87
CA MET A 18 -14.60 -15.82 6.59
C MET A 18 -14.49 -17.23 7.16
N TYR A 19 -13.35 -17.91 6.97
CA TYR A 19 -13.13 -19.24 7.55
C TYR A 19 -13.16 -19.21 9.08
N SER A 20 -12.50 -18.22 9.69
CA SER A 20 -12.44 -18.06 11.15
C SER A 20 -13.82 -17.76 11.74
N ALA A 21 -14.62 -16.93 11.05
CA ALA A 21 -15.99 -16.63 11.46
C ALA A 21 -16.88 -17.88 11.40
N LEU A 22 -16.81 -18.67 10.32
CA LEU A 22 -17.56 -19.93 10.22
C LEU A 22 -17.12 -20.93 11.29
N PHE A 23 -15.81 -21.04 11.54
CA PHE A 23 -15.28 -21.91 12.59
C PHE A 23 -15.75 -21.47 13.98
N TYR A 24 -15.72 -20.17 14.27
CA TYR A 24 -16.22 -19.61 15.53
C TYR A 24 -17.72 -19.90 15.72
N LEU A 25 -18.55 -19.64 14.71
CA LEU A 25 -19.98 -19.94 14.75
C LEU A 25 -20.24 -21.44 14.98
N ASN A 26 -19.53 -22.31 14.26
CA ASN A 26 -19.70 -23.75 14.40
C ASN A 26 -19.24 -24.28 15.77
N THR A 27 -18.20 -23.70 16.35
CA THR A 27 -17.65 -24.18 17.64
C THR A 27 -18.32 -23.59 18.86
N LYS A 28 -18.90 -22.39 18.77
CA LYS A 28 -19.45 -21.64 19.91
C LYS A 28 -20.97 -21.50 19.93
N HIS A 29 -21.68 -22.03 18.92
CA HIS A 29 -23.14 -21.98 18.88
C HIS A 29 -23.80 -22.71 20.05
N ASP A 30 -24.98 -22.23 20.46
CA ASP A 30 -25.84 -22.89 21.43
C ASP A 30 -26.81 -23.86 20.75
N TYR A 31 -27.22 -24.90 21.48
CA TYR A 31 -28.23 -25.85 21.01
C TYR A 31 -29.62 -25.36 21.45
N LEU A 32 -30.49 -25.08 20.49
CA LEU A 32 -31.87 -24.73 20.79
C LEU A 32 -32.64 -25.99 21.20
N ALA A 33 -33.28 -25.95 22.37
CA ALA A 33 -34.19 -27.01 22.80
C ALA A 33 -35.46 -26.97 21.95
N PHE A 34 -35.85 -28.11 21.39
CA PHE A 34 -37.17 -28.27 20.78
C PHE A 34 -38.23 -28.41 21.88
N PRO A 35 -39.48 -27.97 21.63
CA PRO A 35 -40.55 -27.95 22.64
C PRO A 35 -40.83 -29.29 23.35
N ASP A 36 -40.50 -30.42 22.72
CA ASP A 36 -40.80 -31.77 23.23
C ASP A 36 -39.57 -32.59 23.67
N ASP A 37 -38.35 -32.03 23.64
CA ASP A 37 -37.13 -32.83 23.85
C ASP A 37 -36.38 -32.48 25.15
N VAL A 38 -36.39 -33.44 26.10
CA VAL A 38 -35.55 -33.39 27.32
C VAL A 38 -34.19 -33.99 26.98
N MET A 39 -33.37 -33.24 26.25
CA MET A 39 -31.89 -33.19 26.32
C MET A 39 -31.34 -32.55 25.03
N ALA A 40 -31.03 -31.25 25.13
CA ALA A 40 -30.14 -30.57 24.18
C ALA A 40 -28.66 -30.92 24.47
N ARG A 41 -28.28 -32.21 24.44
CA ARG A 41 -26.86 -32.62 24.44
C ARG A 41 -26.65 -34.11 24.09
N PRO A 42 -26.00 -34.45 22.97
CA PRO A 42 -25.37 -35.75 22.79
C PRO A 42 -24.15 -35.88 23.74
N PRO A 43 -24.05 -36.93 24.57
CA PRO A 43 -22.99 -37.07 25.59
C PRO A 43 -21.57 -37.32 25.05
N ASP A 44 -21.39 -37.50 23.73
CA ASP A 44 -20.12 -37.94 23.14
C ASP A 44 -19.22 -36.86 22.51
N LEU A 45 -19.61 -35.57 22.51
CA LEU A 45 -18.72 -34.51 22.01
C LEU A 45 -17.76 -34.02 23.11
N LYS A 46 -16.65 -34.75 23.30
CA LYS A 46 -15.56 -34.40 24.24
C LYS A 46 -14.68 -33.22 23.79
N VAL A 47 -14.99 -32.56 22.66
CA VAL A 47 -14.13 -31.53 22.05
C VAL A 47 -14.98 -30.36 21.54
N GLN A 48 -15.63 -29.62 22.45
CA GLN A 48 -16.05 -28.26 22.15
C GLN A 48 -15.35 -27.31 23.13
N PRO A 49 -14.74 -26.22 22.65
CA PRO A 49 -14.21 -25.19 23.54
C PRO A 49 -15.34 -24.61 24.41
N GLU A 50 -14.96 -24.07 25.56
CA GLU A 50 -15.86 -23.42 26.53
C GLU A 50 -16.90 -22.53 25.83
N ARG A 51 -18.18 -22.71 26.11
CA ARG A 51 -19.27 -21.98 25.42
C ARG A 51 -19.24 -20.50 25.80
N ASP A 52 -19.58 -19.66 24.85
CA ASP A 52 -19.74 -18.23 25.10
C ASP A 52 -21.19 -17.96 25.57
N GLU A 53 -21.37 -16.98 26.46
CA GLU A 53 -22.71 -16.54 26.86
C GLU A 53 -23.50 -16.02 25.64
N PRO A 54 -24.84 -16.19 25.57
CA PRO A 54 -25.61 -15.80 24.39
C PRO A 54 -25.52 -14.31 24.05
N ALA A 55 -25.25 -13.46 25.05
CA ALA A 55 -25.00 -12.03 24.84
C ALA A 55 -23.63 -11.77 24.21
N THR A 56 -22.57 -12.45 24.67
CA THR A 56 -21.21 -12.29 24.13
C THR A 56 -21.11 -12.91 22.74
N PHE A 57 -21.76 -14.05 22.49
CA PHE A 57 -21.83 -14.67 21.17
C PHE A 57 -22.49 -13.74 20.13
N LYS A 58 -23.62 -13.10 20.49
CA LYS A 58 -24.27 -12.12 19.60
C LYS A 58 -23.40 -10.89 19.35
N ALA A 59 -22.70 -10.41 20.38
CA ALA A 59 -21.78 -9.27 20.23
C ALA A 59 -20.62 -9.62 19.27
N ASN A 60 -19.99 -10.78 19.46
CA ASN A 60 -18.90 -11.27 18.62
C ASN A 60 -19.38 -11.55 17.18
N GLN A 61 -20.59 -12.07 17.00
CA GLN A 61 -21.19 -12.23 15.66
C GLN A 61 -21.34 -10.89 14.94
N GLN A 62 -21.75 -9.83 15.65
CA GLN A 62 -21.86 -8.50 15.08
C GLN A 62 -20.50 -7.88 14.78
N GLU A 63 -19.50 -8.11 15.62
CA GLU A 63 -18.12 -7.67 15.39
C GLU A 63 -17.53 -8.32 14.14
N LEU A 64 -17.60 -9.66 14.04
CA LEU A 64 -17.17 -10.41 12.85
C LEU A 64 -17.86 -9.91 11.58
N ALA A 65 -19.17 -9.64 11.64
CA ALA A 65 -19.90 -9.10 10.49
C ALA A 65 -19.45 -7.69 10.10
N ARG A 66 -19.13 -6.84 11.09
CA ARG A 66 -18.61 -5.48 10.83
C ARG A 66 -17.22 -5.52 10.21
N ASP A 67 -16.36 -6.41 10.69
CA ASP A 67 -14.99 -6.56 10.20
C ASP A 67 -14.98 -7.00 8.74
N ILE A 68 -15.76 -8.04 8.40
CA ILE A 68 -15.94 -8.50 7.02
C ILE A 68 -16.45 -7.37 6.11
N VAL A 69 -17.46 -6.61 6.56
CA VAL A 69 -17.99 -5.47 5.78
C VAL A 69 -16.94 -4.37 5.64
N GLY A 70 -16.14 -4.13 6.68
CA GLY A 70 -15.02 -3.19 6.64
C GLY A 70 -13.98 -3.59 5.58
N GLN A 71 -13.58 -4.86 5.58
CA GLN A 71 -12.64 -5.41 4.59
C GLN A 71 -13.16 -5.31 3.15
N VAL A 72 -14.43 -5.65 2.93
CA VAL A 72 -15.04 -5.54 1.59
C VAL A 72 -15.02 -4.09 1.10
N LYS A 73 -15.32 -3.12 1.97
CA LYS A 73 -15.23 -1.69 1.60
C LYS A 73 -13.79 -1.25 1.30
N GLN A 74 -12.81 -1.75 2.03
CA GLN A 74 -11.41 -1.49 1.74
C GLN A 74 -11.02 -2.05 0.37
N ILE A 75 -11.47 -3.27 0.04
CA ILE A 75 -11.28 -3.88 -1.28
C ILE A 75 -11.93 -3.02 -2.38
N GLU A 76 -13.16 -2.54 -2.18
CA GLU A 76 -13.83 -1.65 -3.13
C GLU A 76 -13.05 -0.36 -3.38
N GLN A 77 -12.52 0.26 -2.31
CA GLN A 77 -11.69 1.46 -2.41
C GLN A 77 -10.38 1.18 -3.17
N LEU A 78 -9.74 0.04 -2.91
CA LEU A 78 -8.53 -0.37 -3.62
C LEU A 78 -8.80 -0.60 -5.11
N VAL A 79 -9.93 -1.23 -5.45
CA VAL A 79 -10.35 -1.43 -6.84
C VAL A 79 -10.60 -0.10 -7.55
N GLN A 80 -11.25 0.87 -6.89
CA GLN A 80 -11.46 2.21 -7.43
C GLN A 80 -10.14 2.99 -7.60
N ALA A 81 -9.15 2.72 -6.77
CA ALA A 81 -7.83 3.34 -6.83
C ALA A 81 -6.88 2.68 -7.85
N LEU A 82 -7.30 1.61 -8.55
CA LEU A 82 -6.45 0.92 -9.52
C LEU A 82 -6.04 1.88 -10.66
N PRO A 83 -4.72 2.07 -10.89
CA PRO A 83 -4.25 2.94 -11.96
C PRO A 83 -4.62 2.33 -13.32
N GLY A 84 -5.10 3.17 -14.23
CA GLY A 84 -5.43 2.73 -15.59
C GLY A 84 -6.81 2.08 -15.74
N LEU A 85 -7.65 2.04 -14.70
CA LEU A 85 -9.01 1.47 -14.77
C LEU A 85 -9.89 2.09 -15.87
N THR A 86 -9.69 3.39 -16.16
CA THR A 86 -10.49 4.15 -17.13
C THR A 86 -9.81 4.37 -18.48
N SER A 87 -8.57 3.91 -18.65
CA SER A 87 -7.76 4.19 -19.85
C SER A 87 -7.51 2.92 -20.62
N THR A 88 -7.63 2.98 -21.93
CA THR A 88 -7.34 1.82 -22.80
C THR A 88 -5.84 1.56 -22.87
N GLU A 89 -5.45 0.32 -23.18
CA GLU A 89 -4.04 -0.05 -23.37
C GLU A 89 -3.37 0.84 -24.43
N ALA A 90 -4.06 1.14 -25.52
CA ALA A 90 -3.54 2.00 -26.59
C ALA A 90 -3.24 3.43 -26.09
N GLU A 91 -4.15 4.03 -25.30
CA GLU A 91 -3.92 5.35 -24.69
C GLU A 91 -2.76 5.32 -23.69
N GLN A 92 -2.62 4.23 -22.92
CA GLN A 92 -1.51 4.05 -22.00
C GLN A 92 -0.17 3.98 -22.74
N ILE A 93 -0.09 3.19 -23.81
CA ILE A 93 1.10 3.08 -24.66
C ILE A 93 1.44 4.42 -25.30
N GLN A 94 0.45 5.14 -25.83
CA GLN A 94 0.67 6.48 -26.39
C GLN A 94 1.18 7.47 -25.34
N ARG A 95 0.65 7.41 -24.13
CA ARG A 95 1.12 8.23 -23.01
C ARG A 95 2.56 7.91 -22.62
N VAL A 96 2.95 6.63 -22.63
CA VAL A 96 4.34 6.21 -22.40
C VAL A 96 5.25 6.80 -23.47
N ALA A 97 4.92 6.64 -24.75
CA ALA A 97 5.72 7.17 -25.85
C ALA A 97 5.87 8.71 -25.78
N ALA A 98 4.81 9.43 -25.39
CA ALA A 98 4.85 10.88 -25.21
C ALA A 98 5.73 11.30 -24.02
N LEU A 99 5.70 10.53 -22.92
CA LEU A 99 6.55 10.75 -21.75
C LEU A 99 8.02 10.48 -22.07
N GLU A 100 8.33 9.45 -22.85
CA GLU A 100 9.69 9.13 -23.31
C GLU A 100 10.28 10.28 -24.14
N GLU A 101 9.51 10.84 -25.09
CA GLU A 101 9.99 11.98 -25.87
C GLU A 101 10.18 13.22 -24.99
N THR A 102 9.27 13.45 -24.03
CA THR A 102 9.41 14.55 -23.08
C THR A 102 10.67 14.39 -22.22
N LEU A 103 10.95 13.18 -21.74
CA LEU A 103 12.18 12.87 -21.01
C LEU A 103 13.42 13.14 -21.84
N ARG A 104 13.43 12.70 -23.11
CA ARG A 104 14.55 12.93 -24.04
C ARG A 104 14.87 14.41 -24.20
N VAL A 105 13.84 15.25 -24.36
CA VAL A 105 14.01 16.71 -24.48
C VAL A 105 14.53 17.32 -23.18
N VAL A 106 13.97 16.91 -22.03
CA VAL A 106 14.38 17.42 -20.71
C VAL A 106 15.82 17.03 -20.40
N GLU A 107 16.23 15.79 -20.70
CA GLU A 107 17.59 15.30 -20.51
C GLU A 107 18.59 16.04 -21.40
N ALA A 108 18.26 16.28 -22.67
CA ALA A 108 19.11 17.06 -23.57
C ALA A 108 19.31 18.49 -23.05
N ARG A 109 18.23 19.14 -22.60
CA ARG A 109 18.30 20.46 -21.98
C ARG A 109 19.14 20.45 -20.70
N HIS A 110 18.93 19.45 -19.85
CA HIS A 110 19.69 19.29 -18.61
C HIS A 110 21.19 19.14 -18.90
N HIS A 111 21.55 18.37 -19.94
CA HIS A 111 22.93 18.20 -20.36
C HIS A 111 23.58 19.51 -20.83
N GLU A 112 22.88 20.32 -21.62
CA GLU A 112 23.40 21.63 -22.04
C GLU A 112 23.58 22.60 -20.86
N VAL A 113 22.61 22.64 -19.94
CA VAL A 113 22.73 23.46 -18.71
C VAL A 113 23.92 23.03 -17.85
N LEU A 114 24.19 21.73 -17.76
CA LEU A 114 25.36 21.24 -17.02
C LEU A 114 26.68 21.68 -17.67
N LYS A 115 26.78 21.64 -19.01
CA LYS A 115 27.96 22.14 -19.72
C LYS A 115 28.19 23.63 -19.48
N GLU A 116 27.14 24.43 -19.56
CA GLU A 116 27.22 25.87 -19.31
C GLU A 116 27.65 26.15 -17.86
N ARG A 117 27.07 25.42 -16.89
CA ARG A 117 27.45 25.52 -15.48
C ARG A 117 28.93 25.18 -15.27
N GLU A 118 29.41 24.09 -15.87
CA GLU A 118 30.81 23.68 -15.77
C GLU A 118 31.77 24.71 -16.39
N ALA A 119 31.40 25.29 -17.53
CA ALA A 119 32.19 26.34 -18.16
C ALA A 119 32.26 27.61 -17.30
N LEU A 120 31.14 28.06 -16.72
CA LEU A 120 31.11 29.22 -15.82
C LEU A 120 31.86 28.95 -14.52
N GLN A 121 31.75 27.73 -13.98
CA GLN A 121 32.50 27.33 -12.80
C GLN A 121 34.01 27.40 -13.06
N ALA A 122 34.50 26.83 -14.17
CA ALA A 122 35.91 26.88 -14.54
C ALA A 122 36.42 28.33 -14.74
N GLN A 123 35.61 29.21 -15.33
CA GLN A 123 35.95 30.64 -15.46
C GLN A 123 36.08 31.31 -14.08
N THR A 124 35.16 31.03 -13.17
CA THR A 124 35.17 31.60 -11.82
C THR A 124 36.37 31.10 -11.02
N GLU A 125 36.66 29.79 -11.10
CA GLU A 125 37.85 29.18 -10.48
C GLU A 125 39.15 29.81 -11.00
N ALA A 126 39.25 30.07 -12.31
CA ALA A 126 40.42 30.72 -12.89
C ALA A 126 40.62 32.15 -12.37
N VAL A 127 39.54 32.94 -12.25
CA VAL A 127 39.61 34.31 -11.70
C VAL A 127 39.99 34.30 -10.22
N ILE A 128 39.45 33.36 -9.44
CA ILE A 128 39.82 33.19 -8.02
C ILE A 128 41.31 32.84 -7.90
N LEU A 129 41.82 31.95 -8.75
CA LEU A 129 43.23 31.56 -8.75
C LEU A 129 44.15 32.73 -9.12
N ASP A 130 43.84 33.48 -10.18
CA ASP A 130 44.61 34.66 -10.59
C ASP A 130 44.64 35.72 -9.48
N CYS A 131 43.49 36.01 -8.85
CA CYS A 131 43.41 36.95 -7.73
C CYS A 131 44.25 36.47 -6.54
N THR A 132 44.19 35.18 -6.21
CA THR A 132 44.99 34.60 -5.12
C THR A 132 46.49 34.73 -5.39
N ILE A 133 46.94 34.50 -6.62
CA ILE A 133 48.35 34.67 -7.02
C ILE A 133 48.78 36.13 -6.93
N ARG A 134 47.95 37.07 -7.41
CA ARG A 134 48.24 38.52 -7.30
C ARG A 134 48.32 39.00 -5.85
N MET A 135 47.42 38.53 -4.99
CA MET A 135 47.48 38.86 -3.56
C MET A 135 48.73 38.30 -2.88
N ARG A 136 49.16 37.09 -3.25
CA ARG A 136 50.40 36.48 -2.73
C ARG A 136 51.65 37.26 -3.18
N THR A 137 51.73 37.60 -4.45
CA THR A 137 52.88 38.35 -5.01
C THR A 137 52.96 39.78 -4.47
N ALA A 138 51.81 40.45 -4.28
CA ALA A 138 51.77 41.76 -3.64
C ALA A 138 52.13 41.73 -2.13
N GLY A 139 51.98 40.59 -1.47
CA GLY A 139 52.39 40.39 -0.07
C GLY A 139 53.87 40.04 0.11
N ASP A 140 54.54 39.50 -0.92
CA ASP A 140 55.99 39.21 -0.89
C ASP A 140 56.87 40.44 -1.24
N GLU A 141 56.28 41.53 -1.75
CA GLU A 141 56.96 42.80 -2.07
C GLU A 141 56.84 43.90 -0.98
N ALA A 142 56.15 43.63 0.13
CA ALA A 142 55.96 44.56 1.26
C ALA A 142 56.66 44.07 2.54
#